data_AF-A0ABD0BD05-F1
#
_entry.id   AF-A0ABD0BD05-F1
#
_cell.length_a   1.000
_cell.length_b   1.000
_cell.length_c   1.000
_cell.angle_alpha   90.00
_cell.angle_beta   90.00
_cell.angle_gamma   90.00
#
_symmetry.space_group_name_H-M   'P 1'
#
loop_
_entity.id
_entity.type
_entity.pdbx_description
1 polymer ?
#
loop_
_entity_poly.entity_id
_entity_poly.type
_entity_poly.pdbx_seq_one_letter_code
_entity_poly.pdbx_strand_id
1 'polypeptide(L)'
;MFEMKNENDETATKKKNEDFLKELDKDRTEKGCEYAVLVSLLEPDSELYNTGIIDMSHRHPKMYIVRPQFFIPIITLLRNAAMNSLKYKLELALVKAQNIDITNFETQLDTFKTAFAKNYDLASRRFQTAIDEIDKSIDHLQKTKEALLGTDRNLRLANDKAQDVTIKKLTRGNPTMAAKFAELKDGGSSDAE
;
A
#
# COMPACT_ATOMS: atom_id res chain seq x y z
N MET A 1 -30.61 38.32 1.82
CA MET A 1 -30.38 39.68 1.30
C MET A 1 -30.92 40.69 2.29
N PHE A 2 -30.18 41.75 2.55
CA PHE A 2 -30.62 42.87 3.39
C PHE A 2 -30.66 44.14 2.55
N GLU A 3 -31.73 44.90 2.68
CA GLU A 3 -31.83 46.24 2.10
C GLU A 3 -32.16 47.23 3.21
N MET A 4 -31.47 48.37 3.26
CA MET A 4 -31.65 49.38 4.29
C MET A 4 -32.35 50.61 3.71
N LYS A 5 -33.41 51.10 4.38
CA LYS A 5 -34.11 52.34 4.02
C LYS A 5 -34.21 53.25 5.23
N ASN A 6 -33.96 54.54 4.99
CA ASN A 6 -34.14 55.59 5.98
C ASN A 6 -35.07 56.67 5.43
N GLU A 7 -35.79 57.34 6.32
CA GLU A 7 -36.54 58.55 6.00
C GLU A 7 -35.55 59.72 6.09
N ASN A 8 -35.21 60.35 4.95
CA ASN A 8 -34.44 61.60 4.96
C ASN A 8 -35.45 62.75 5.03
N ASP A 9 -35.25 63.66 5.99
CA ASP A 9 -36.15 64.79 6.32
C ASP A 9 -36.41 65.76 5.14
N GLU A 10 -35.62 65.71 4.07
CA GLU A 10 -35.68 66.64 2.93
C GLU A 10 -36.50 66.15 1.73
N THR A 11 -37.14 64.97 1.79
CA THR A 11 -37.86 64.40 0.63
C THR A 11 -39.33 64.86 0.56
N ALA A 12 -39.72 65.45 -0.58
CA ALA A 12 -41.06 65.99 -0.82
C ALA A 12 -42.20 64.96 -0.82
N THR A 13 -41.90 63.65 -0.84
CA THR A 13 -42.87 62.56 -0.73
C THR A 13 -42.34 61.47 0.19
N LYS A 14 -43.05 61.24 1.31
CA LYS A 14 -42.76 60.13 2.23
C LYS A 14 -43.08 58.80 1.54
N LYS A 15 -42.08 57.93 1.40
CA LYS A 15 -42.23 56.58 0.84
C LYS A 15 -42.63 55.59 1.92
N LYS A 16 -43.43 54.60 1.56
CA LYS A 16 -43.86 53.52 2.48
C LYS A 16 -42.99 52.29 2.32
N ASN A 17 -42.99 51.42 3.33
CA ASN A 17 -42.24 50.17 3.28
C ASN A 17 -42.67 49.27 2.12
N GLU A 18 -43.97 49.28 1.79
CA GLU A 18 -44.55 48.47 0.72
C GLU A 18 -44.02 48.82 -0.67
N ASP A 19 -43.60 50.08 -0.88
CA ASP A 19 -43.11 50.58 -2.18
C ASP A 19 -41.80 49.89 -2.60
N PHE A 20 -41.05 49.32 -1.65
CA PHE A 20 -39.75 48.70 -1.87
C PHE A 20 -39.80 47.17 -1.99
N LEU A 21 -40.89 46.53 -1.56
CA LEU A 21 -40.94 45.06 -1.47
C LEU A 21 -40.81 44.37 -2.83
N LYS A 22 -41.39 44.96 -3.87
CA LYS A 22 -41.35 44.40 -5.23
C LYS A 22 -39.94 44.42 -5.83
N GLU A 23 -39.22 45.52 -5.64
CA GLU A 23 -37.84 45.66 -6.10
C GLU A 23 -36.92 44.72 -5.31
N LEU A 24 -37.09 44.66 -4.00
CA LEU A 24 -36.33 43.78 -3.13
C LEU A 24 -36.54 42.29 -3.46
N ASP A 25 -37.77 41.87 -3.78
CA ASP A 25 -38.07 40.48 -4.16
C ASP A 25 -37.49 40.12 -5.55
N LYS A 26 -37.48 41.09 -6.48
CA LYS A 26 -36.81 40.93 -7.77
C LYS A 26 -35.31 40.72 -7.56
N ASP A 27 -34.67 41.60 -6.79
CA ASP A 27 -33.26 41.51 -6.44
C ASP A 27 -32.93 40.19 -5.72
N ARG A 28 -33.80 39.75 -4.78
CA ARG A 28 -33.67 38.47 -4.08
C ARG A 28 -33.61 37.30 -5.06
N THR A 29 -34.51 37.30 -6.05
CA THR A 29 -34.62 36.23 -7.04
C THR A 29 -33.44 36.23 -8.00
N GLU A 30 -33.04 37.40 -8.50
CA GLU A 30 -31.90 37.55 -9.42
C GLU A 30 -30.58 37.14 -8.76
N LYS A 31 -30.39 37.45 -7.47
CA LYS A 31 -29.17 37.11 -6.72
C LYS A 31 -29.25 35.74 -6.03
N GLY A 32 -30.31 34.94 -6.29
CA GLY A 32 -30.48 33.60 -5.74
C GLY A 32 -30.53 33.56 -4.20
N CYS A 33 -30.97 34.64 -3.55
CA CYS A 33 -31.03 34.73 -2.11
C CYS A 33 -32.30 34.03 -1.57
N GLU A 34 -32.14 33.23 -0.51
CA GLU A 34 -33.28 32.52 0.08
C GLU A 34 -34.24 33.45 0.83
N TYR A 35 -33.69 34.42 1.58
CA TYR A 35 -34.45 35.38 2.39
C TYR A 35 -34.18 36.81 1.92
N ALA A 36 -35.19 37.67 2.02
CA ALA A 36 -35.03 39.12 1.88
C ALA A 36 -35.57 39.83 3.12
N VAL A 37 -34.80 40.78 3.63
CA VAL A 37 -35.12 41.51 4.84
C VAL A 37 -34.93 43.01 4.57
N LEU A 38 -36.04 43.75 4.63
CA LEU A 38 -36.06 45.20 4.54
C LEU A 38 -35.84 45.78 5.95
N VAL A 39 -34.69 46.38 6.18
CA VAL A 39 -34.36 47.11 7.40
C VAL A 39 -34.77 48.55 7.20
N SER A 40 -35.83 49.02 7.88
CA SER A 40 -36.43 50.31 7.57
C SER A 40 -36.68 51.20 8.78
N LEU A 41 -36.41 52.49 8.63
CA LEU A 41 -36.84 53.57 9.53
C LEU A 41 -38.06 54.35 9.00
N LEU A 42 -38.61 53.97 7.85
CA LEU A 42 -39.80 54.61 7.26
C LEU A 42 -41.05 54.36 8.10
N GLU A 43 -42.01 55.28 8.03
CA GLU A 43 -43.29 55.17 8.74
C GLU A 43 -43.05 55.01 10.27
N PRO A 44 -42.34 55.95 10.92
CA PRO A 44 -41.94 55.84 12.33
C PRO A 44 -43.13 55.73 13.29
N ASP A 45 -44.28 56.30 12.92
CA ASP A 45 -45.51 56.26 13.72
C ASP A 45 -46.34 54.98 13.52
N SER A 46 -45.90 54.05 12.66
CA SER A 46 -46.63 52.80 12.39
C SER A 46 -46.52 51.82 13.56
N GLU A 47 -47.64 51.59 14.26
CA GLU A 47 -47.72 50.57 15.32
C GLU A 47 -47.35 49.19 14.80
N LEU A 48 -47.78 48.82 13.59
CA LEU A 48 -47.51 47.54 12.97
C LEU A 48 -45.99 47.28 12.86
N TYR A 49 -45.24 48.19 12.25
CA TYR A 49 -43.80 48.00 12.01
C TYR A 49 -42.94 48.23 13.26
N ASN A 50 -43.48 48.84 14.31
CA ASN A 50 -42.79 49.05 15.57
C ASN A 50 -42.87 47.86 16.52
N THR A 51 -43.70 46.85 16.24
CA THR A 51 -43.82 45.64 17.09
C THR A 51 -42.65 44.66 16.98
N GLY A 52 -41.75 44.80 16.00
CA GLY A 52 -40.57 43.93 15.88
C GLY A 52 -40.21 43.52 14.46
N ILE A 53 -40.15 42.21 14.24
CA ILE A 53 -39.92 41.59 12.93
C ILE A 53 -41.28 41.23 12.35
N ILE A 54 -41.61 41.81 11.19
CA ILE A 54 -42.88 41.60 10.50
C ILE A 54 -42.68 40.66 9.33
N ASP A 55 -43.49 39.60 9.28
CA ASP A 55 -43.53 38.66 8.18
C ASP A 55 -44.40 39.19 7.03
N MET A 56 -43.76 39.40 5.87
CA MET A 56 -44.40 39.81 4.63
C MET A 56 -44.49 38.65 3.62
N SER A 57 -44.34 37.41 4.08
CA SER A 57 -44.44 36.19 3.25
C SER A 57 -45.76 36.05 2.51
N HIS A 58 -46.83 36.67 3.03
CA HIS A 58 -48.13 36.73 2.36
C HIS A 58 -48.13 37.56 1.07
N ARG A 59 -47.17 38.50 0.91
CA ARG A 59 -46.96 39.29 -0.30
C ARG A 59 -45.83 38.74 -1.16
N HIS A 60 -44.68 38.47 -0.55
CA HIS A 60 -43.49 37.94 -1.22
C HIS A 60 -42.87 36.85 -0.35
N PRO A 61 -42.65 35.62 -0.85
CA PRO A 61 -42.17 34.51 -0.03
C PRO A 61 -40.87 34.83 0.71
N LYS A 62 -40.79 34.49 2.00
CA LYS A 62 -39.57 34.65 2.83
C LYS A 62 -39.08 36.11 2.92
N MET A 63 -40.03 37.05 2.90
CA MET A 63 -39.80 38.49 3.01
C MET A 63 -40.12 38.97 4.42
N TYR A 64 -39.23 39.78 5.00
CA TYR A 64 -39.43 40.36 6.33
C TYR A 64 -39.13 41.85 6.34
N ILE A 65 -39.83 42.60 7.20
CA ILE A 65 -39.52 44.00 7.51
C ILE A 65 -39.06 44.06 8.97
N VAL A 66 -37.97 44.77 9.25
CA VAL A 66 -37.41 44.87 10.61
C VAL A 66 -36.91 46.28 10.88
N ARG A 67 -37.09 46.77 12.12
CA ARG A 67 -36.41 48.00 12.56
C ARG A 67 -34.94 47.72 12.90
N PRO A 68 -34.02 48.67 12.70
CA PRO A 68 -32.59 48.47 13.01
C PRO A 68 -32.31 47.96 14.43
N GLN A 69 -33.13 48.34 15.42
CA GLN A 69 -32.97 47.92 16.83
C GLN A 69 -33.16 46.41 17.01
N PHE A 70 -34.12 45.80 16.30
CA PHE A 70 -34.38 44.36 16.33
C PHE A 70 -33.44 43.57 15.42
N PHE A 71 -32.64 44.26 14.59
CA PHE A 71 -31.75 43.62 13.63
C PHE A 71 -30.44 43.12 14.26
N ILE A 72 -29.95 43.80 15.31
CA ILE A 72 -28.70 43.45 15.99
C ILE A 72 -28.72 42.01 16.57
N PRO A 73 -29.78 41.57 17.30
CA PRO A 73 -29.85 40.19 17.80
C PRO A 73 -29.83 39.13 16.69
N ILE A 74 -30.45 39.42 15.53
CA ILE A 74 -30.48 38.51 14.38
C ILE A 74 -29.07 38.31 13.83
N ILE A 75 -28.29 39.38 13.67
CA ILE A 75 -26.89 39.29 13.22
C ILE A 75 -26.06 38.46 14.20
N THR A 76 -26.22 38.66 15.51
CA THR A 76 -25.47 37.91 16.52
C THR A 76 -25.80 36.41 16.46
N LEU A 77 -27.07 36.04 16.31
CA LEU A 77 -27.47 34.64 16.14
C LEU A 77 -26.91 34.01 14.85
N LEU A 78 -27.04 34.71 13.73
CA LEU A 78 -26.51 34.25 12.44
C LEU A 78 -24.99 34.09 12.49
N ARG A 79 -24.27 35.03 13.11
CA ARG A 79 -22.82 34.95 13.31
C ARG A 79 -22.45 33.73 14.14
N ASN A 80 -23.11 33.51 15.27
CA ASN A 80 -22.81 32.38 16.15
C ASN A 80 -23.11 31.03 15.46
N ALA A 81 -24.24 30.94 14.75
CA ALA A 81 -24.59 29.75 13.96
C ALA A 81 -23.59 29.50 12.83
N ALA A 82 -23.17 30.54 12.10
CA ALA A 82 -22.17 30.44 11.04
C ALA A 82 -20.81 30.00 11.59
N MET A 83 -20.37 30.55 12.72
CA MET A 83 -19.11 30.17 13.38
C MET A 83 -19.12 28.70 13.83
N ASN A 84 -20.24 28.23 14.38
CA ASN A 84 -20.38 26.83 14.78
C ASN A 84 -20.39 25.91 13.55
N SER A 85 -21.13 26.25 12.50
CA SER A 85 -21.16 25.49 11.25
C SER A 85 -19.78 25.40 10.58
N LEU A 86 -18.99 26.48 10.60
CA LEU A 86 -17.62 26.49 10.10
C LEU A 86 -16.71 25.54 10.88
N LYS A 87 -16.79 25.55 12.22
CA LYS A 87 -16.02 24.60 13.06
C LYS A 87 -16.36 23.15 12.71
N TYR A 88 -17.65 22.81 12.62
CA TYR A 88 -18.09 21.47 12.25
C TYR A 88 -17.61 21.05 10.85
N LYS A 89 -17.65 21.97 9.87
CA LYS A 89 -17.16 21.67 8.52
C LYS A 89 -15.65 21.40 8.49
N LEU A 90 -14.87 22.14 9.28
CA LEU A 90 -13.43 21.94 9.42
C LEU A 90 -13.10 20.61 10.12
N GLU A 91 -13.77 20.29 11.21
CA GLU A 91 -13.61 18.99 11.90
C GLU A 91 -13.97 17.81 11.00
N LEU A 92 -15.08 17.90 10.26
CA LEU A 92 -15.49 16.86 9.32
C LEU A 92 -14.44 16.65 8.20
N ALA A 93 -13.84 17.74 7.69
CA ALA A 93 -12.78 17.65 6.69
C ALA A 93 -11.53 16.96 7.24
N LEU A 94 -11.16 17.25 8.49
CA LEU A 94 -10.05 16.60 9.18
C LEU A 94 -10.31 15.10 9.37
N VAL A 95 -11.49 14.72 9.85
CA VAL A 95 -11.88 13.31 10.01
C VAL A 95 -11.89 12.56 8.68
N LYS A 96 -12.41 13.19 7.60
CA LYS A 96 -12.37 12.59 6.25
C LYS A 96 -10.95 12.38 5.74
N ALA A 97 -10.04 13.33 5.98
CA ALA A 97 -8.64 13.19 5.61
C ALA A 97 -7.96 12.02 6.36
N GLN A 98 -8.25 11.85 7.65
CA GLN A 98 -7.74 10.73 8.45
C GLN A 98 -8.24 9.37 7.94
N ASN A 99 -9.52 9.25 7.54
CA ASN A 99 -10.07 7.99 7.02
C ASN A 99 -9.48 7.57 5.65
N ILE A 100 -9.12 8.53 4.79
CA ILE A 100 -8.45 8.25 3.50
C ILE A 100 -7.06 7.63 3.73
N ASP A 101 -6.35 8.09 4.76
CA ASP A 101 -5.01 7.59 5.08
C ASP A 101 -5.03 6.14 5.59
N ILE A 102 -6.01 5.78 6.44
CA ILE A 102 -6.19 4.40 6.93
C ILE A 102 -6.44 3.42 5.78
N THR A 103 -7.30 3.80 4.82
CA THR A 103 -7.65 2.92 3.69
C THR A 103 -6.44 2.69 2.75
N ASN A 104 -5.66 3.74 2.51
CA ASN A 104 -4.42 3.63 1.73
C ASN A 104 -3.40 2.76 2.44
N PHE A 105 -3.27 2.90 3.76
CA PHE A 105 -2.38 2.07 4.56
C PHE A 105 -2.77 0.60 4.53
N GLU A 106 -4.06 0.27 4.71
CA GLU A 106 -4.54 -1.12 4.63
C GLU A 106 -4.25 -1.75 3.25
N THR A 107 -4.48 -0.99 2.17
CA THR A 107 -4.21 -1.45 0.81
C THR A 107 -2.71 -1.69 0.57
N GLN A 108 -1.85 -0.80 1.05
CA GLN A 108 -0.39 -0.96 0.96
C GLN A 108 0.10 -2.16 1.76
N LEU A 109 -0.47 -2.37 2.95
CA LEU A 109 -0.11 -3.46 3.84
C LEU A 109 -0.52 -4.82 3.24
N ASP A 110 -1.68 -4.92 2.62
CA ASP A 110 -2.13 -6.13 1.92
C ASP A 110 -1.28 -6.44 0.68
N THR A 111 -0.94 -5.41 -0.09
CA THR A 111 -0.03 -5.52 -1.24
C THR A 111 1.35 -6.02 -0.79
N PHE A 112 1.89 -5.47 0.30
CA PHE A 112 3.15 -5.89 0.89
C PHE A 112 3.10 -7.36 1.33
N LYS A 113 2.06 -7.76 2.08
CA LYS A 113 1.89 -9.15 2.54
C LYS A 113 1.87 -10.14 1.38
N THR A 114 1.11 -9.83 0.32
CA THR A 114 0.98 -10.69 -0.86
C THR A 114 2.31 -10.82 -1.60
N ALA A 115 3.00 -9.70 -1.84
CA ALA A 115 4.30 -9.69 -2.50
C ALA A 115 5.37 -10.44 -1.67
N PHE A 116 5.38 -10.21 -0.36
CA PHE A 116 6.30 -10.88 0.56
C PHE A 116 6.07 -12.39 0.60
N ALA A 117 4.82 -12.84 0.73
CA ALA A 117 4.47 -14.26 0.75
C ALA A 117 4.92 -14.97 -0.54
N LYS A 118 4.67 -14.36 -1.71
CA LYS A 118 5.09 -14.91 -3.01
C LYS A 118 6.62 -15.04 -3.12
N ASN A 119 7.34 -14.01 -2.69
CA ASN A 119 8.81 -14.03 -2.72
C ASN A 119 9.38 -15.06 -1.73
N TYR A 120 8.79 -15.16 -0.54
CA TYR A 120 9.20 -16.15 0.47
C TYR A 120 8.99 -17.58 -0.03
N ASP A 121 7.82 -17.89 -0.60
CA ASP A 121 7.51 -19.21 -1.14
C ASP A 121 8.44 -19.57 -2.32
N LEU A 122 8.69 -18.63 -3.24
CA LEU A 122 9.65 -18.86 -4.33
C LEU A 122 11.07 -19.12 -3.82
N ALA A 123 11.52 -18.34 -2.83
CA ALA A 123 12.83 -18.52 -2.22
C ALA A 123 12.91 -19.89 -1.51
N SER A 124 11.90 -20.24 -0.71
CA SER A 124 11.81 -21.51 0.00
C SER A 124 11.89 -22.71 -0.96
N ARG A 125 11.14 -22.66 -2.08
CA ARG A 125 11.20 -23.70 -3.11
C ARG A 125 12.59 -23.82 -3.74
N ARG A 126 13.23 -22.69 -4.08
CA ARG A 126 14.60 -22.70 -4.61
C ARG A 126 15.62 -23.23 -3.61
N PHE A 127 15.48 -22.87 -2.34
CA PHE A 127 16.31 -23.43 -1.28
C PHE A 127 16.15 -24.94 -1.19
N GLN A 128 14.93 -25.46 -1.19
CA GLN A 128 14.70 -26.90 -1.15
C GLN A 128 15.32 -27.61 -2.37
N THR A 129 15.12 -27.09 -3.58
CA THR A 129 15.75 -27.66 -4.78
C THR A 129 17.27 -27.65 -4.70
N ALA A 130 17.88 -26.59 -4.15
CA ALA A 130 19.33 -26.53 -3.98
C ALA A 130 19.83 -27.58 -2.97
N ILE A 131 19.09 -27.82 -1.88
CA ILE A 131 19.40 -28.90 -0.92
C ILE A 131 19.31 -30.26 -1.62
N ASP A 132 18.26 -30.51 -2.39
CA ASP A 132 18.08 -31.78 -3.11
C ASP A 132 19.23 -32.04 -4.11
N GLU A 133 19.73 -31.00 -4.80
CA GLU A 133 20.89 -31.11 -5.69
C GLU A 133 22.21 -31.34 -4.94
N ILE A 134 22.36 -30.76 -3.75
CA ILE A 134 23.51 -31.04 -2.86
C ILE A 134 23.49 -32.51 -2.46
N ASP A 135 22.35 -33.05 -2.05
CA ASP A 135 22.23 -34.45 -1.64
C ASP A 135 22.56 -35.42 -2.79
N LYS A 136 22.09 -35.14 -4.02
CA LYS A 136 22.48 -35.91 -5.22
C LYS A 136 23.99 -35.84 -5.46
N SER A 137 24.60 -34.68 -5.30
CA SER A 137 26.04 -34.51 -5.46
C SER A 137 26.82 -35.31 -4.41
N ILE A 138 26.34 -35.36 -3.17
CA ILE A 138 26.94 -36.19 -2.11
C ILE A 138 26.84 -37.67 -2.47
N ASP A 139 25.69 -38.15 -2.95
CA ASP A 139 25.52 -39.54 -3.39
C ASP A 139 26.49 -39.91 -4.53
N HIS A 140 26.65 -39.02 -5.52
CA HIS A 140 27.63 -39.20 -6.59
C HIS A 140 29.08 -39.27 -6.07
N LEU A 141 29.44 -38.41 -5.12
CA LEU A 141 30.77 -38.43 -4.49
C LEU A 141 30.99 -39.70 -3.67
N GLN A 142 29.97 -40.20 -2.97
CA GLN A 142 30.03 -41.47 -2.24
C GLN A 142 30.25 -42.66 -3.18
N LYS A 143 29.48 -42.76 -4.26
CA LYS A 143 29.67 -43.80 -5.30
C LYS A 143 31.07 -43.76 -5.92
N THR A 144 31.57 -42.56 -6.19
CA THR A 144 32.92 -42.37 -6.74
C THR A 144 33.99 -42.83 -5.75
N LYS A 145 33.84 -42.49 -4.46
CA LYS A 145 34.71 -42.98 -3.38
C LYS A 145 34.71 -44.50 -3.29
N GLU A 146 33.54 -45.14 -3.35
CA GLU A 146 33.43 -46.60 -3.32
C GLU A 146 34.12 -47.28 -4.50
N ALA A 147 33.95 -46.74 -5.72
CA ALA A 147 34.62 -47.24 -6.92
C ALA A 147 36.16 -47.12 -6.81
N LEU A 148 36.67 -46.01 -6.25
CA LEU A 148 38.10 -45.84 -6.01
C LEU A 148 38.64 -46.85 -4.98
N LEU A 149 37.93 -47.06 -3.87
CA LEU A 149 38.29 -48.09 -2.87
C LEU A 149 38.20 -49.52 -3.43
N GLY A 150 37.28 -49.78 -4.35
CA GLY A 150 37.21 -51.04 -5.10
C GLY A 150 38.41 -51.22 -6.03
N THR A 151 38.83 -50.14 -6.69
CA THR A 151 39.99 -50.13 -7.59
C THR A 151 41.28 -50.39 -6.82
N ASP A 152 41.46 -49.76 -5.66
CA ASP A 152 42.62 -50.00 -4.78
C ASP A 152 42.72 -51.48 -4.36
N ARG A 153 41.60 -52.10 -3.98
CA ARG A 153 41.55 -53.55 -3.69
C ARG A 153 41.95 -54.41 -4.89
N ASN A 154 41.48 -54.07 -6.09
CA ASN A 154 41.85 -54.78 -7.31
C ASN A 154 43.34 -54.62 -7.65
N LEU A 155 43.90 -53.42 -7.48
CA LEU A 155 45.33 -53.16 -7.67
C LEU A 155 46.17 -53.97 -6.67
N ARG A 156 45.74 -54.05 -5.41
CA ARG A 156 46.41 -54.88 -4.41
C ARG A 156 46.40 -56.37 -4.80
N LEU A 157 45.25 -56.90 -5.20
CA LEU A 157 45.12 -58.28 -5.67
C LEU A 157 45.97 -58.55 -6.92
N ALA A 158 46.04 -57.60 -7.85
CA ALA A 158 46.87 -57.71 -9.05
C ALA A 158 48.36 -57.71 -8.69
N ASN A 159 48.78 -56.86 -7.75
CA ASN A 159 50.14 -56.83 -7.24
C ASN A 159 50.52 -58.14 -6.53
N ASP A 160 49.66 -58.66 -5.66
CA ASP A 160 49.87 -59.95 -4.98
C ASP A 160 50.01 -61.09 -5.99
N LYS A 161 49.15 -61.14 -7.02
CA LYS A 161 49.24 -62.12 -8.11
C LYS A 161 50.54 -61.98 -8.91
N ALA A 162 50.99 -60.76 -9.19
CA ALA A 162 52.22 -60.50 -9.93
C ALA A 162 53.46 -60.94 -9.12
N GLN A 163 53.47 -60.73 -7.80
CA GLN A 163 54.54 -61.20 -6.92
C GLN A 163 54.55 -62.72 -6.74
N ASP A 164 53.38 -63.38 -6.81
CA ASP A 164 53.25 -64.84 -6.73
C ASP A 164 53.63 -65.56 -8.04
N VAL A 165 54.09 -64.84 -9.07
CA VAL A 165 54.61 -65.41 -10.32
C VAL A 165 56.06 -65.85 -10.12
N THR A 166 56.25 -67.14 -9.83
CA THR A 166 57.59 -67.77 -9.80
C THR A 166 57.92 -68.44 -11.14
N ILE A 167 59.20 -68.59 -11.47
CA ILE A 167 59.68 -69.30 -12.68
C ILE A 167 59.05 -70.71 -12.78
N LYS A 168 58.86 -71.39 -11.64
CA LYS A 168 58.15 -72.70 -11.57
C LYS A 168 56.68 -72.64 -11.98
N LYS A 169 55.97 -71.53 -11.72
CA LYS A 169 54.58 -71.34 -12.18
C LYS A 169 54.54 -70.93 -13.65
N LEU A 170 55.49 -70.13 -14.13
CA LEU A 170 55.59 -69.69 -15.52
C LEU A 170 55.91 -70.82 -16.51
N THR A 171 56.64 -71.85 -16.08
CA THR A 171 57.00 -73.00 -16.92
C THR A 171 56.06 -74.20 -16.77
N ARG A 172 55.02 -74.09 -15.92
CA ARG A 172 54.08 -75.17 -15.65
C ARG A 172 53.27 -75.50 -16.91
N GLY A 173 53.48 -76.69 -17.48
CA GLY A 173 52.82 -77.14 -18.72
C GLY A 173 53.56 -76.78 -20.00
N ASN A 174 54.74 -76.15 -19.93
CA ASN A 174 55.60 -75.88 -21.07
C ASN A 174 56.98 -76.55 -20.88
N PRO A 175 57.14 -77.81 -21.33
CA PRO A 175 58.37 -78.57 -21.11
C PRO A 175 59.60 -77.95 -21.79
N THR A 176 59.42 -77.29 -22.93
CA THR A 176 60.51 -76.63 -23.68
C THR A 176 61.09 -75.44 -22.91
N MET A 177 60.25 -74.59 -22.33
CA MET A 177 60.72 -73.46 -21.52
C MET A 177 61.24 -73.91 -20.16
N ALA A 178 60.65 -74.96 -19.55
CA ALA A 178 61.18 -75.57 -18.33
C ALA A 178 62.62 -76.08 -18.53
N ALA A 179 62.91 -76.74 -19.65
CA ALA A 179 64.24 -77.22 -19.99
C ALA A 179 65.24 -76.07 -20.18
N LYS A 180 64.89 -75.05 -20.98
CA LYS A 180 65.77 -73.88 -21.20
C LYS A 180 66.11 -73.12 -19.92
N PHE A 181 65.17 -72.97 -18.98
CA PHE A 181 65.43 -72.35 -17.68
C PHE A 181 66.23 -73.26 -16.73
N ALA A 182 66.14 -74.59 -16.87
CA ALA A 182 66.96 -75.53 -16.11
C ALA A 182 68.41 -75.53 -16.62
N GLU A 183 68.63 -75.53 -17.93
CA GLU A 183 69.95 -75.40 -18.55
C GLU A 183 70.68 -74.12 -18.13
N LEU A 184 69.97 -72.99 -18.07
CA LEU A 184 70.54 -71.72 -17.57
C LEU A 184 70.91 -71.77 -16.07
N LYS A 185 70.28 -72.66 -15.29
CA LYS A 185 70.54 -72.81 -13.86
C LYS A 185 71.72 -73.74 -13.59
N ASP A 186 71.88 -74.78 -14.42
CA ASP A 186 73.03 -75.69 -14.37
C ASP A 186 74.29 -75.06 -15.01
N GLY A 187 74.14 -74.22 -16.03
CA GLY A 187 75.26 -73.50 -16.68
C GLY A 187 75.76 -72.28 -15.89
N GLY A 188 75.04 -71.84 -14.85
CA GLY A 188 75.42 -70.69 -14.03
C GLY A 188 76.27 -71.03 -12.79
N SER A 189 76.51 -72.31 -12.50
CA SER A 189 77.35 -72.76 -11.38
C SER A 189 78.77 -73.15 -11.79
N SER A 190 79.15 -72.99 -13.07
CA SER A 190 80.50 -73.31 -13.55
C SER A 190 81.42 -72.10 -13.76
N ASP A 191 80.93 -70.86 -13.60
CA ASP A 191 81.71 -69.63 -13.83
C ASP A 191 81.64 -68.66 -12.62
N ALA A 192 82.05 -69.15 -11.45
CA ALA A 192 82.33 -68.31 -10.28
C ALA A 192 83.54 -68.87 -9.50
N GLU A 193 84.72 -68.76 -10.11
CA GLU A 193 86.01 -68.56 -9.42
C GLU A 193 86.69 -67.31 -10.00
#